data_AF-A0A914TVA1-F1
#
_entry.id   AF-A0A914TVA1-F1
#
_cell.length_a   1.000
_cell.length_b   1.000
_cell.length_c   1.000
_cell.angle_alpha   90.00
_cell.angle_beta   90.00
_cell.angle_gamma   90.00
#
_symmetry.space_group_name_H-M   'P 1'
#
loop_
_entity.id
_entity.type
_entity.pdbx_description
1 polymer ?
#
loop_
_entity_poly.entity_id
_entity_poly.type
_entity_poly.pdbx_seq_one_letter_code
_entity_poly.pdbx_strand_id
1 'polypeptide(L)'
;SYIDMELRFREFDRCRTLYEKLVLFAPDNSSTWIKFAELESILGDVDRARAIFNMAIQQPALDMPEVLWKAYIDFEIEQEENDHVRRLYETLLERTNHIKVWISWTEFEIRIEAFDKARATFKRANDSLETSPAEERILLLETWLEFERTHGSEEQKEAVEKLMPKRVKKRRPILAEDGTDAGWEEYFDYIFPQDQASKVSFKLLEAARLWQRQREEEESGSDE
;
A
#
# COMPACT_ATOMS: atom_id res chain seq x y z
N SER A 1 -23.90 -3.63 27.23
CA SER A 1 -24.65 -4.54 26.34
C SER A 1 -24.96 -5.83 27.08
N TYR A 2 -25.98 -6.61 26.67
CA TYR A 2 -26.29 -7.93 27.27
C TYR A 2 -25.07 -8.87 27.22
N ILE A 3 -24.25 -8.75 26.17
CA ILE A 3 -23.01 -9.50 26.01
C ILE A 3 -21.98 -9.15 27.08
N ASP A 4 -21.86 -7.88 27.48
CA ASP A 4 -20.94 -7.46 28.56
C ASP A 4 -21.38 -8.01 29.93
N MET A 5 -22.69 -8.23 30.10
CA MET A 5 -23.25 -8.84 31.30
C MET A 5 -22.94 -10.34 31.34
N GLU A 6 -23.11 -11.06 30.23
CA GLU A 6 -22.79 -12.50 30.13
C GLU A 6 -21.28 -12.78 30.20
N LEU A 7 -20.44 -11.88 29.64
CA LEU A 7 -18.98 -11.88 29.82
C LEU A 7 -18.58 -11.80 31.29
N ARG A 8 -19.30 -10.99 32.10
CA ARG A 8 -19.08 -10.91 33.55
C ARG A 8 -19.54 -12.16 34.28
N PHE A 9 -20.56 -12.84 33.77
CA PHE A 9 -21.05 -14.11 34.33
C PHE A 9 -20.27 -15.34 33.86
N ARG A 10 -19.28 -15.18 32.96
CA ARG A 10 -18.46 -16.27 32.39
C ARG A 10 -19.27 -17.34 31.64
N GLU A 11 -20.45 -16.97 31.14
CA GLU A 11 -21.30 -17.84 30.33
C GLU A 11 -20.85 -17.79 28.86
N PHE A 12 -19.63 -18.28 28.61
CA PHE A 12 -18.95 -18.13 27.32
C PHE A 12 -19.66 -18.86 26.17
N ASP A 13 -20.33 -19.98 26.43
CA ASP A 13 -21.08 -20.73 25.42
C ASP A 13 -22.32 -19.96 24.91
N ARG A 14 -22.94 -19.17 25.79
CA ARG A 14 -24.05 -18.28 25.41
C ARG A 14 -23.54 -17.10 24.62
N CYS A 15 -22.42 -16.51 25.02
CA CYS A 15 -21.76 -15.45 24.26
C CYS A 15 -21.39 -15.92 22.84
N ARG A 16 -20.85 -17.13 22.70
CA ARG A 16 -20.55 -17.76 21.40
C ARG A 16 -21.80 -17.88 20.53
N THR A 17 -22.87 -18.47 21.07
CA THR A 17 -24.14 -18.63 20.34
C THR A 17 -24.74 -17.27 19.93
N LEU A 18 -24.59 -16.25 20.77
CA LEU A 18 -25.06 -14.90 20.47
C LEU A 18 -24.24 -14.25 19.36
N TYR A 19 -22.92 -14.35 19.39
CA TYR A 19 -22.06 -13.81 18.33
C TYR A 19 -22.24 -14.55 17.00
N GLU A 20 -22.38 -15.88 17.01
CA GLU A 20 -22.71 -16.65 15.80
C GLU A 20 -24.01 -16.18 15.16
N LYS A 21 -25.05 -15.94 15.97
CA LYS A 21 -26.32 -15.38 15.49
C LYS A 21 -26.19 -13.95 14.97
N LEU A 22 -25.37 -13.12 15.64
CA LEU A 22 -25.15 -11.73 15.23
C LEU A 22 -24.41 -11.63 13.91
N VAL A 23 -23.40 -12.46 13.71
CA VAL A 23 -22.65 -12.57 12.45
C VAL A 23 -23.55 -13.05 11.31
N LEU A 24 -24.45 -13.99 11.57
CA LEU A 24 -25.44 -14.43 10.57
C LEU A 24 -26.48 -13.35 10.25
N PHE A 25 -26.85 -12.53 11.23
CA PHE A 25 -27.86 -11.49 11.05
C PHE A 25 -27.30 -10.24 10.36
N ALA A 26 -26.05 -9.88 10.64
CA ALA A 26 -25.38 -8.69 10.12
C ALA A 26 -23.93 -9.02 9.73
N PRO A 27 -23.71 -9.75 8.62
CA PRO A 27 -22.38 -10.13 8.16
C PRO A 27 -21.54 -8.92 7.72
N ASP A 28 -22.19 -7.81 7.38
CA ASP A 28 -21.52 -6.60 6.87
C ASP A 28 -20.81 -5.81 7.98
N ASN A 29 -21.18 -6.04 9.25
CA ASN A 29 -20.68 -5.26 10.38
C ASN A 29 -19.32 -5.78 10.87
N SER A 30 -18.25 -5.12 10.43
CA SER A 30 -16.87 -5.42 10.85
C SER A 30 -16.67 -5.43 12.37
N SER A 31 -17.39 -4.59 13.12
CA SER A 31 -17.21 -4.49 14.58
C SER A 31 -17.70 -5.75 15.33
N THR A 32 -18.70 -6.43 14.78
CA THR A 32 -19.21 -7.70 15.34
C THR A 32 -18.18 -8.80 15.16
N TRP A 33 -17.56 -8.89 13.99
CA TRP A 33 -16.50 -9.86 13.70
C TRP A 33 -15.28 -9.66 14.60
N ILE A 34 -14.84 -8.41 14.77
CA ILE A 34 -13.69 -8.08 15.65
C ILE A 34 -13.99 -8.51 17.09
N LYS A 35 -15.15 -8.12 17.64
CA LYS A 35 -15.53 -8.49 19.01
C LYS A 35 -15.69 -10.00 19.21
N PHE A 36 -16.12 -10.72 18.17
CA PHE A 36 -16.24 -12.17 18.23
C PHE A 36 -14.85 -12.83 18.27
N ALA A 37 -13.91 -12.36 17.46
CA ALA A 37 -12.55 -12.85 17.47
C ALA A 37 -11.80 -12.47 18.77
N GLU A 38 -12.01 -11.26 19.30
CA GLU A 38 -11.49 -10.83 20.60
C GLU A 38 -11.98 -11.74 21.74
N LEU A 39 -13.25 -12.13 21.73
CA LEU A 39 -13.81 -13.07 22.71
C LEU A 39 -13.05 -14.41 22.69
N GLU A 40 -12.86 -15.00 21.50
CA GLU A 40 -12.16 -16.28 21.38
C GLU A 40 -10.67 -16.17 21.74
N SER A 41 -10.05 -15.02 21.43
CA SER A 41 -8.68 -14.70 21.87
C SER A 41 -8.56 -14.67 23.41
N ILE A 42 -9.51 -14.01 24.10
CA ILE A 42 -9.56 -13.97 25.57
C ILE A 42 -9.75 -15.37 26.17
N LEU A 43 -10.44 -16.26 25.46
CA LEU A 43 -10.63 -17.66 25.85
C LEU A 43 -9.40 -18.54 25.59
N GLY A 44 -8.40 -18.03 24.87
CA GLY A 44 -7.20 -18.76 24.48
C GLY A 44 -7.37 -19.66 23.26
N ASP A 45 -8.52 -19.62 22.58
CA ASP A 45 -8.82 -20.39 21.37
C ASP A 45 -8.32 -19.63 20.13
N VAL A 46 -7.00 -19.54 19.97
CA VAL A 46 -6.32 -18.78 18.91
C VAL A 46 -6.72 -19.27 17.51
N ASP A 47 -6.81 -20.58 17.31
CA ASP A 47 -7.19 -21.17 16.02
C ASP A 47 -8.62 -20.79 15.61
N ARG A 48 -9.53 -20.68 16.58
CA ARG A 48 -10.91 -20.27 16.33
C ARG A 48 -10.99 -18.79 16.02
N ALA A 49 -10.25 -17.95 16.77
CA ALA A 49 -10.15 -16.52 16.48
C ALA A 49 -9.62 -16.27 15.05
N ARG A 50 -8.58 -17.00 14.62
CA ARG A 50 -8.06 -16.96 13.25
C ARG A 50 -9.10 -17.38 12.22
N ALA A 51 -9.83 -18.47 12.47
CA ALA A 51 -10.88 -18.92 11.56
C ALA A 51 -11.95 -17.84 11.37
N ILE A 52 -12.36 -17.17 12.46
CA ILE A 52 -13.33 -16.06 12.42
C ILE A 52 -12.80 -14.90 11.58
N PHE A 53 -11.55 -14.46 11.79
CA PHE A 53 -10.95 -13.39 10.99
C PHE A 53 -10.85 -13.75 9.50
N ASN A 54 -10.44 -14.99 9.18
CA ASN A 54 -10.38 -15.46 7.79
C ASN A 54 -11.77 -15.49 7.13
N MET A 55 -12.79 -15.95 7.85
CA MET A 55 -14.18 -15.89 7.36
C MET A 55 -14.66 -14.47 7.12
N ALA A 56 -14.29 -13.54 8.01
CA ALA A 56 -14.65 -12.14 7.89
C ALA A 56 -14.03 -11.51 6.62
N ILE A 57 -12.75 -11.78 6.34
CA ILE A 57 -12.04 -11.23 5.16
C ILE A 57 -12.55 -11.77 3.82
N GLN A 58 -13.15 -12.96 3.84
CA GLN A 58 -13.80 -13.56 2.67
C GLN A 58 -15.19 -12.94 2.39
N GLN A 59 -15.77 -12.19 3.32
CA GLN A 59 -17.06 -11.55 3.08
C GLN A 59 -16.93 -10.48 1.97
N PRO A 60 -17.83 -10.50 0.97
CA PRO A 60 -17.75 -9.60 -0.18
C PRO A 60 -18.19 -8.16 0.13
N ALA A 61 -19.01 -7.97 1.18
CA ALA A 61 -19.51 -6.67 1.62
C ALA A 61 -19.17 -6.50 3.10
N LEU A 62 -18.17 -5.67 3.41
CA LEU A 62 -17.85 -5.24 4.76
C LEU A 62 -17.96 -3.72 4.80
N ASP A 63 -18.60 -3.17 5.84
CA ASP A 63 -18.76 -1.73 6.02
C ASP A 63 -17.41 -1.01 6.08
N MET A 64 -16.49 -1.56 6.89
CA MET A 64 -15.16 -0.99 7.13
C MET A 64 -14.11 -2.09 7.08
N PRO A 65 -13.66 -2.49 5.87
CA PRO A 65 -12.68 -3.56 5.73
C PRO A 65 -11.32 -3.17 6.33
N GLU A 66 -10.93 -1.90 6.24
CA GLU A 66 -9.64 -1.40 6.77
C GLU A 66 -9.49 -1.66 8.28
N VAL A 67 -10.56 -1.44 9.05
CA VAL A 67 -10.56 -1.65 10.51
C VAL A 67 -10.44 -3.14 10.84
N LEU A 68 -11.08 -4.00 10.06
CA LEU A 68 -10.98 -5.46 10.24
C LEU A 68 -9.56 -5.96 9.94
N TRP A 69 -8.96 -5.51 8.83
CA TRP A 69 -7.58 -5.87 8.49
C TRP A 69 -6.58 -5.43 9.55
N LYS A 70 -6.72 -4.19 10.05
CA LYS A 70 -5.89 -3.69 11.14
C LYS A 70 -6.04 -4.56 12.39
N ALA A 71 -7.28 -4.86 12.80
CA ALA A 71 -7.54 -5.72 13.96
C ALA A 71 -6.95 -7.12 13.79
N TYR A 72 -7.01 -7.70 12.59
CA TYR A 72 -6.44 -9.02 12.35
C TYR A 72 -4.90 -9.01 12.39
N ILE A 73 -4.28 -7.97 11.82
CA ILE A 73 -2.84 -7.78 11.88
C ILE A 73 -2.38 -7.59 13.33
N ASP A 74 -3.05 -6.71 14.09
CA ASP A 74 -2.78 -6.48 15.52
C ASP A 74 -2.90 -7.78 16.32
N PHE A 75 -3.93 -8.59 16.06
CA PHE A 75 -4.09 -9.91 16.67
C PHE A 75 -2.92 -10.85 16.37
N GLU A 76 -2.51 -11.01 15.11
CA GLU A 76 -1.39 -11.91 14.77
C GLU A 76 -0.04 -11.40 15.32
N ILE A 77 0.12 -10.09 15.47
CA ILE A 77 1.27 -9.48 16.17
C ILE A 77 1.27 -9.89 17.65
N GLU A 78 0.12 -9.84 18.33
CA GLU A 78 -0.02 -10.25 19.74
C GLU A 78 0.27 -11.75 19.93
N GLN A 79 -0.03 -12.58 18.92
CA GLN A 79 0.30 -14.01 18.92
C GLN A 79 1.76 -14.31 18.51
N GLU A 80 2.57 -13.29 18.23
CA GLU A 80 3.97 -13.40 17.79
C GLU A 80 4.19 -14.20 16.48
N GLU A 81 3.12 -14.42 15.70
CA GLU A 81 3.18 -15.16 14.43
C GLU A 81 3.59 -14.26 13.26
N ASN A 82 4.86 -13.89 13.24
CA ASN A 82 5.41 -12.93 12.27
C ASN A 82 5.21 -13.33 10.80
N ASP A 83 5.23 -14.63 10.50
CA ASP A 83 5.04 -15.12 9.12
C ASP A 83 3.58 -15.04 8.67
N HIS A 84 2.63 -15.12 9.61
CA HIS A 84 1.23 -14.88 9.32
C HIS A 84 1.00 -13.40 9.00
N VAL A 85 1.55 -12.50 9.82
CA VAL A 85 1.46 -11.04 9.60
C VAL A 85 1.96 -10.66 8.21
N ARG A 86 3.09 -11.20 7.77
CA ARG A 86 3.63 -10.97 6.41
C ARG A 86 2.65 -11.39 5.32
N ARG A 87 2.10 -12.60 5.42
CA ARG A 87 1.10 -13.10 4.44
C ARG A 87 -0.17 -12.25 4.41
N LEU A 88 -0.58 -11.71 5.56
CA LEU A 88 -1.71 -10.79 5.62
C LEU A 88 -1.40 -9.47 4.91
N TYR A 89 -0.23 -8.88 5.12
CA TYR A 89 0.19 -7.69 4.38
C TYR A 89 0.27 -7.94 2.87
N GLU A 90 0.78 -9.09 2.44
CA GLU A 90 0.80 -9.47 1.01
C GLU A 90 -0.60 -9.55 0.43
N THR A 91 -1.52 -10.26 1.10
CA THR A 91 -2.91 -10.40 0.67
C THR A 91 -3.63 -9.04 0.64
N LEU A 92 -3.32 -8.17 1.61
CA LEU A 92 -3.87 -6.82 1.66
C LEU A 92 -3.37 -5.97 0.49
N LEU A 93 -2.08 -6.03 0.16
CA LEU A 93 -1.49 -5.28 -0.95
C LEU A 93 -1.97 -5.74 -2.33
N GLU A 94 -2.29 -7.03 -2.49
CA GLU A 94 -2.94 -7.55 -3.70
C GLU A 94 -4.33 -6.94 -3.91
N ARG A 95 -5.03 -6.60 -2.83
CA ARG A 95 -6.35 -5.97 -2.87
C ARG A 95 -6.26 -4.44 -2.94
N THR A 96 -5.36 -3.83 -2.19
CA THR A 96 -5.22 -2.39 -2.02
C THR A 96 -3.75 -1.97 -2.04
N ASN A 97 -3.27 -1.45 -3.17
CA ASN A 97 -1.91 -0.92 -3.31
C ASN A 97 -1.82 0.52 -2.77
N HIS A 98 -2.08 0.71 -1.47
CA HIS A 98 -2.01 2.02 -0.81
C HIS A 98 -0.70 2.21 -0.03
N ILE A 99 -0.12 3.41 -0.10
CA ILE A 99 1.11 3.77 0.62
C ILE A 99 1.06 3.49 2.12
N LYS A 100 -0.09 3.72 2.77
CA LYS A 100 -0.26 3.49 4.22
C LYS A 100 -0.03 2.02 4.60
N VAL A 101 -0.37 1.08 3.72
CA VAL A 101 -0.17 -0.35 3.96
C VAL A 101 1.32 -0.68 3.90
N TRP A 102 2.03 -0.13 2.91
CA TRP A 102 3.49 -0.29 2.80
C TRP A 102 4.23 0.27 4.02
N ILE A 103 3.88 1.47 4.47
CA ILE A 103 4.48 2.09 5.67
C ILE A 103 4.22 1.24 6.91
N SER A 104 2.97 0.79 7.10
CA SER A 104 2.62 -0.07 8.23
C SER A 104 3.39 -1.40 8.22
N TRP A 105 3.57 -2.02 7.05
CA TRP A 105 4.38 -3.24 6.92
C TRP A 105 5.86 -2.97 7.24
N THR A 106 6.42 -1.86 6.75
CA THR A 106 7.81 -1.50 7.07
C THR A 106 8.00 -1.22 8.56
N GLU A 107 7.07 -0.51 9.20
CA GLU A 107 7.07 -0.25 10.65
C GLU A 107 6.99 -1.55 11.44
N PHE A 108 6.19 -2.51 10.99
CA PHE A 108 6.13 -3.85 11.57
C PHE A 108 7.49 -4.57 11.49
N GLU A 109 8.13 -4.62 10.31
CA GLU A 109 9.44 -5.26 10.14
C GLU A 109 10.54 -4.55 10.95
N ILE A 110 10.48 -3.23 11.09
CA ILE A 110 11.38 -2.44 11.95
C ILE A 110 11.19 -2.83 13.42
N ARG A 111 9.94 -2.96 13.88
CA ARG A 111 9.62 -3.31 15.28
C ARG A 111 10.13 -4.68 15.67
N ILE A 112 10.15 -5.64 14.75
CA ILE A 112 10.72 -6.98 14.97
C ILE A 112 12.22 -7.06 14.64
N GLU A 113 12.87 -5.91 14.43
CA GLU A 113 14.30 -5.75 14.12
C GLU A 113 14.76 -6.50 12.85
N ALA A 114 13.82 -6.79 11.94
CA ALA A 114 14.09 -7.47 10.68
C ALA A 114 14.49 -6.45 9.58
N PHE A 115 15.58 -5.72 9.82
CA PHE A 115 16.00 -4.58 8.98
C PHE A 115 16.21 -4.95 7.50
N ASP A 116 16.72 -6.15 7.20
CA ASP A 116 16.92 -6.59 5.82
C ASP A 116 15.58 -6.78 5.08
N LYS A 117 14.55 -7.26 5.79
CA LYS A 117 13.19 -7.40 5.25
C LYS A 117 12.50 -6.04 5.12
N ALA A 118 12.72 -5.12 6.08
CA ALA A 118 12.27 -3.74 5.96
C ALA A 118 12.85 -3.06 4.70
N ARG A 119 14.14 -3.23 4.42
CA ARG A 119 14.76 -2.72 3.18
C ARG A 119 14.18 -3.36 1.92
N ALA A 120 13.93 -4.66 1.95
CA ALA A 120 13.32 -5.36 0.82
C ALA A 120 11.89 -4.87 0.54
N THR A 121 11.11 -4.63 1.59
CA THR A 121 9.75 -4.08 1.47
C THR A 121 9.75 -2.64 0.97
N PHE A 122 10.66 -1.77 1.43
CA PHE A 122 10.82 -0.42 0.86
C PHE A 122 11.15 -0.42 -0.64
N LYS A 123 12.07 -1.28 -1.08
CA LYS A 123 12.41 -1.43 -2.50
C LYS A 123 11.19 -1.87 -3.32
N ARG A 124 10.49 -2.92 -2.86
CA ARG A 124 9.28 -3.43 -3.51
C ARG A 124 8.17 -2.37 -3.55
N ALA A 125 8.01 -1.59 -2.48
CA ALA A 125 7.06 -0.49 -2.43
C ALA A 125 7.40 0.60 -3.45
N ASN A 126 8.68 0.96 -3.60
CA ASN A 126 9.13 1.97 -4.57
C ASN A 126 8.82 1.54 -6.01
N ASP A 127 9.02 0.26 -6.33
CA ASP A 127 8.70 -0.30 -7.65
C ASP A 127 7.18 -0.38 -7.87
N SER A 128 6.42 -0.81 -6.85
CA SER A 128 4.95 -0.92 -6.91
C SER A 128 4.22 0.43 -7.01
N LEU A 129 4.83 1.49 -6.48
CA LEU A 129 4.25 2.84 -6.45
C LEU A 129 4.79 3.75 -7.57
N GLU A 130 5.52 3.22 -8.57
CA GLU A 130 6.04 4.03 -9.68
C GLU A 130 4.94 4.83 -10.39
N THR A 131 3.75 4.22 -10.54
CA THR A 131 2.57 4.84 -11.16
C THR A 131 1.71 5.66 -10.21
N SER A 132 2.00 5.64 -8.91
CA SER A 132 1.22 6.36 -7.89
C SER A 132 1.54 7.86 -7.89
N PRO A 133 0.67 8.70 -7.27
CA PRO A 133 0.91 10.13 -7.16
C PRO A 133 2.28 10.45 -6.55
N ALA A 134 2.90 11.53 -7.02
CA ALA A 134 4.23 11.94 -6.55
C ALA A 134 4.31 12.10 -5.03
N GLU A 135 3.23 12.57 -4.39
CA GLU A 135 3.13 12.73 -2.93
C GLU A 135 3.31 11.41 -2.18
N GLU A 136 2.69 10.33 -2.66
CA GLU A 136 2.81 9.00 -2.04
C GLU A 136 4.24 8.44 -2.19
N ARG A 137 4.83 8.63 -3.37
CA ARG A 137 6.22 8.23 -3.64
C ARG A 137 7.21 9.03 -2.79
N ILE A 138 6.98 10.33 -2.62
CA ILE A 138 7.79 11.19 -1.75
C ILE A 138 7.70 10.70 -0.30
N LEU A 139 6.49 10.46 0.20
CA LEU A 139 6.30 9.97 1.57
C LEU A 139 7.02 8.63 1.81
N LEU A 140 6.98 7.71 0.83
CA LEU A 140 7.74 6.46 0.92
C LEU A 140 9.25 6.71 1.01
N LEU A 141 9.79 7.58 0.15
CA LEU A 141 11.23 7.84 0.11
C LEU A 141 11.71 8.60 1.35
N GLU A 142 10.89 9.51 1.88
CA GLU A 142 11.17 10.21 3.15
C GLU A 142 11.23 9.24 4.32
N THR A 143 10.23 8.35 4.43
CA THR A 143 10.20 7.32 5.49
C THR A 143 11.34 6.32 5.35
N TRP A 144 11.69 5.90 4.13
CA TRP A 144 12.85 5.04 3.89
C TRP A 144 14.16 5.75 4.24
N LEU A 145 14.31 7.03 3.91
CA LEU A 145 15.50 7.80 4.24
C LEU A 145 15.66 7.97 5.76
N GLU A 146 14.56 8.22 6.47
CA GLU A 146 14.56 8.27 7.94
C GLU A 146 15.00 6.92 8.54
N PHE A 147 14.48 5.82 8.01
CA PHE A 147 14.90 4.47 8.40
C PHE A 147 16.41 4.23 8.19
N GLU A 148 16.97 4.58 7.02
CA GLU A 148 18.41 4.37 6.80
C GLU A 148 19.28 5.33 7.62
N ARG A 149 18.74 6.48 8.05
CA ARG A 149 19.44 7.37 8.99
C ARG A 149 19.53 6.79 10.40
N THR A 150 18.53 6.03 10.84
CA THR A 150 18.50 5.43 12.19
C THR A 150 19.16 4.06 12.23
N HIS A 151 19.05 3.27 11.16
CA HIS A 151 19.42 1.84 11.16
C HIS A 151 20.34 1.44 10.00
N GLY A 152 20.65 2.34 9.07
CA GLY A 152 21.45 2.09 7.88
C GLY A 152 22.91 2.50 7.98
N SER A 153 23.69 2.07 7.00
CA SER A 153 25.03 2.62 6.74
C SER A 153 24.95 3.91 5.91
N GLU A 154 26.01 4.72 5.92
CA GLU A 154 26.08 5.91 5.06
C GLU A 154 25.93 5.56 3.57
N GLU A 155 26.41 4.40 3.12
CA GLU A 155 26.22 3.93 1.74
C GLU A 155 24.74 3.68 1.41
N GLN A 156 23.99 3.06 2.32
CA GLN A 156 22.56 2.78 2.15
C GLN A 156 21.76 4.07 2.13
N LYS A 157 22.08 4.99 3.04
CA LYS A 157 21.49 6.33 3.09
C LYS A 157 21.76 7.13 1.81
N GLU A 158 23.00 7.16 1.33
CA GLU A 158 23.34 7.85 0.08
C GLU A 158 22.61 7.24 -1.13
N ALA A 159 22.42 5.92 -1.13
CA ALA A 159 21.64 5.25 -2.17
C ALA A 159 20.18 5.73 -2.20
N VAL A 160 19.53 5.89 -1.04
CA VAL A 160 18.15 6.42 -0.94
C VAL A 160 18.10 7.91 -1.28
N GLU A 161 19.08 8.71 -0.86
CA GLU A 161 19.15 10.14 -1.21
C GLU A 161 19.22 10.36 -2.73
N LYS A 162 19.90 9.46 -3.47
CA LYS A 162 19.94 9.49 -4.94
C LYS A 162 18.59 9.19 -5.59
N LEU A 163 17.66 8.56 -4.89
CA LEU A 163 16.31 8.27 -5.38
C LEU A 163 15.33 9.43 -5.16
N MET A 164 15.67 10.38 -4.28
CA MET A 164 14.78 11.50 -3.95
C MET A 164 14.44 12.36 -5.19
N PRO A 165 13.18 12.79 -5.34
CA PRO A 165 12.77 13.59 -6.48
C PRO A 165 13.34 14.99 -6.43
N LYS A 166 13.63 15.54 -7.61
CA LYS A 166 14.03 16.94 -7.77
C LYS A 166 12.78 17.78 -8.02
N ARG A 167 12.57 18.78 -7.17
CA ARG A 167 11.50 19.77 -7.33
C ARG A 167 11.90 20.79 -8.39
N VAL A 168 11.14 20.86 -9.48
CA VAL A 168 11.39 21.77 -10.61
C VAL A 168 10.21 22.70 -10.78
N LYS A 169 10.47 24.00 -10.98
CA LYS A 169 9.44 24.99 -11.27
C LYS A 169 9.10 24.98 -12.75
N LYS A 170 7.85 24.72 -13.10
CA LYS A 170 7.33 24.72 -14.46
C LYS A 170 6.24 25.79 -14.63
N ARG A 171 5.93 26.09 -15.89
CA ARG A 171 4.91 27.07 -16.28
C ARG A 171 3.94 26.37 -17.22
N ARG A 172 2.63 26.48 -16.98
CA ARG A 172 1.59 26.04 -17.90
C ARG A 172 0.75 27.24 -18.35
N PRO A 173 0.29 27.30 -19.60
CA PRO A 173 -0.63 28.35 -20.02
C PRO A 173 -1.96 28.18 -19.27
N ILE A 174 -2.52 29.29 -18.82
CA ILE A 174 -3.87 29.37 -18.27
C ILE A 174 -4.79 29.68 -19.45
N LEU A 175 -5.80 28.85 -19.67
CA LEU A 175 -6.86 29.13 -20.63
C LEU A 175 -8.05 29.72 -19.87
N ALA A 176 -8.59 30.84 -20.35
CA ALA A 176 -9.87 31.35 -19.87
C ALA A 176 -11.03 30.45 -20.33
N GLU A 177 -12.23 30.62 -19.76
CA GLU A 177 -13.42 29.82 -20.11
C GLU A 177 -13.80 29.90 -21.59
N ASP A 178 -13.36 30.95 -22.29
CA ASP A 178 -13.54 31.19 -23.73
C ASP A 178 -12.39 30.63 -24.59
N GLY A 179 -11.43 29.93 -23.99
CA GLY A 179 -10.25 29.37 -24.66
C GLY A 179 -9.18 30.40 -25.03
N THR A 180 -9.31 31.65 -24.59
CA THR A 180 -8.28 32.68 -24.80
C THR A 180 -7.11 32.54 -23.82
N ASP A 181 -5.93 32.96 -24.25
CA ASP A 181 -4.70 32.91 -23.44
C ASP A 181 -4.83 33.86 -22.24
N ALA A 182 -4.99 33.31 -21.04
CA ALA A 182 -5.22 34.04 -19.79
C ALA A 182 -3.93 34.19 -18.94
N GLY A 183 -2.78 33.82 -19.49
CA GLY A 183 -1.46 33.97 -18.86
C GLY A 183 -0.77 32.64 -18.57
N TRP A 184 0.19 32.65 -17.65
CA TRP A 184 0.96 31.47 -17.26
C TRP A 184 0.80 31.21 -15.75
N GLU A 185 0.50 29.96 -15.38
CA GLU A 185 0.51 29.50 -14.00
C GLU A 185 1.85 28.81 -13.70
N GLU A 186 2.50 29.22 -12.62
CA GLU A 186 3.70 28.56 -12.13
C GLU A 186 3.31 27.42 -11.19
N TYR A 187 3.72 26.20 -11.50
CA TYR A 187 3.50 25.01 -10.66
C TYR A 187 4.82 24.28 -10.40
N PHE A 188 4.87 23.51 -9.32
CA PHE A 188 6.01 22.66 -9.01
C PHE A 188 5.74 21.25 -9.53
N ASP A 189 6.72 20.71 -10.25
CA ASP A 189 6.73 19.34 -10.73
C ASP A 189 7.86 18.57 -10.04
N TYR A 190 7.63 17.30 -9.74
CA TYR A 190 8.59 16.44 -9.08
C TYR A 190 9.13 15.44 -10.09
N ILE A 191 10.44 15.51 -10.35
CA ILE A 191 11.08 14.60 -11.29
C ILE A 191 11.88 13.57 -10.51
N PHE A 192 11.40 12.33 -10.55
CA PHE A 192 12.11 11.18 -9.99
C PHE A 192 13.25 10.77 -10.93
N PRO A 193 14.47 10.53 -10.40
CA PRO A 193 15.60 10.09 -11.22
C PRO A 193 15.34 8.80 -12.02
N GLN A 194 14.57 7.86 -11.47
CA GLN A 194 14.18 6.61 -12.15
C GLN A 194 13.34 6.88 -13.40
N ASP A 195 12.37 7.80 -13.33
CA ASP A 195 11.48 8.13 -14.44
C ASP A 195 12.21 8.82 -15.61
N GLN A 196 13.33 9.52 -15.34
CA GLN A 196 14.15 10.14 -16.40
C GLN A 196 14.82 9.09 -17.28
N ALA A 197 15.37 8.02 -16.69
CA ALA A 197 16.01 6.95 -17.45
C ALA A 197 15.00 6.23 -18.36
N SER A 198 13.78 6.00 -17.87
CA SER A 198 12.70 5.39 -18.65
C SER A 198 12.27 6.29 -19.83
N LYS A 199 12.05 7.60 -19.59
CA LYS A 199 11.64 8.54 -20.66
C LYS A 199 12.67 8.70 -21.78
N VAL A 200 13.97 8.61 -21.49
CA VAL A 200 15.02 8.70 -22.52
C VAL A 200 14.98 7.49 -23.45
N SER A 201 14.76 6.29 -22.91
CA SER A 201 14.60 5.05 -23.69
C SER A 201 13.42 5.12 -24.65
N PHE A 202 12.25 5.57 -24.18
CA PHE A 202 11.05 5.70 -25.02
C PHE A 202 11.24 6.69 -26.18
N LYS A 203 11.89 7.84 -25.95
CA LYS A 203 12.18 8.82 -27.02
C LYS A 203 13.16 8.28 -28.07
N LEU A 204 14.16 7.51 -27.65
CA LEU A 204 15.10 6.87 -28.58
C LEU A 204 14.38 5.85 -29.46
N LEU A 205 13.47 5.06 -28.88
CA LEU A 205 12.70 4.05 -29.58
C LEU A 205 11.68 4.66 -30.55
N GLU A 206 11.03 5.75 -30.15
CA GLU A 206 10.13 6.53 -31.02
C GLU A 206 10.89 7.17 -32.19
N ALA A 207 12.06 7.75 -31.93
CA ALA A 207 12.94 8.30 -32.97
C ALA A 207 13.47 7.22 -33.94
N ALA A 208 13.81 6.02 -33.44
CA ALA A 208 14.22 4.90 -34.28
C ALA A 208 13.09 4.41 -35.19
N ARG A 209 11.85 4.38 -34.68
CA ARG A 209 10.66 4.02 -35.47
C ARG A 209 10.35 5.05 -36.56
N LEU A 210 10.51 6.33 -36.24
CA LEU A 210 10.38 7.42 -37.20
C LEU A 210 11.45 7.35 -38.30
N TRP A 211 12.70 7.05 -37.93
CA TRP A 211 13.79 6.85 -38.89
C TRP A 211 13.56 5.66 -39.83
N GLN A 212 13.06 4.53 -39.29
CA GLN A 212 12.74 3.36 -40.09
C GLN A 212 11.60 3.65 -41.09
N ARG A 213 10.55 4.34 -40.64
CA ARG A 213 9.43 4.74 -41.52
C ARG A 213 9.90 5.70 -42.62
N GLN A 214 10.81 6.63 -42.32
CA GLN A 214 11.42 7.51 -43.32
C GLN A 214 12.21 6.73 -44.38
N ARG A 215 12.95 5.69 -43.98
CA ARG A 215 13.67 4.82 -44.91
C ARG A 215 12.76 4.00 -45.82
N GLU A 216 11.67 3.46 -45.26
CA GLU A 216 10.66 2.72 -46.04
C GLU A 216 9.94 3.64 -47.04
N GLU A 217 9.68 4.90 -46.67
CA GLU A 217 9.12 5.91 -47.57
C GLU A 217 10.12 6.30 -48.69
N GLU A 218 11.41 6.50 -48.37
CA GLU A 218 12.46 6.77 -49.36
C GLU A 218 12.69 5.62 -50.35
N GLU A 219 12.66 4.36 -49.89
CA GLU A 219 12.80 3.18 -50.76
C GLU A 219 11.56 2.98 -51.66
N SER A 220 10.36 3.35 -51.18
CA SER A 220 9.13 3.29 -51.98
C SER A 220 8.99 4.40 -53.03
N GLY A 221 9.65 5.56 -52.81
CA GLY A 221 9.63 6.71 -53.72
C GLY A 221 10.70 6.68 -54.82
N SER A 222 11.64 5.73 -54.77
CA SER A 222 12.69 5.57 -55.80
C SER A 222 12.34 4.59 -56.93
N ASP A 223 11.19 3.90 -56.83
CA ASP A 223 10.69 2.92 -57.82
C ASP A 223 9.57 3.48 -58.74
N GLU A 224 9.29 4.79 -58.72
CA GLU A 224 8.46 5.52 -59.71
C GLU A 224 9.31 6.35 -60.69
#